data_AF-A0A328F6C3-F1
#
_entry.id   AF-A0A328F6C3-F1
#
_cell.length_a   1.000
_cell.length_b   1.000
_cell.length_c   1.000
_cell.angle_alpha   90.00
_cell.angle_beta   90.00
_cell.angle_gamma   90.00
#
_symmetry.space_group_name_H-M   'P 1'
#
loop_
_entity.id
_entity.type
_entity.pdbx_description
1 polymer ?
#
loop_
_entity_poly.entity_id
_entity_poly.type
_entity_poly.pdbx_seq_one_letter_code
_entity_poly.pdbx_strand_id
1 'polypeptide(L)'
;MEKIITIANRQESPASGDPPRQFYQKHLTNWKGTGLSQAEYCRRNSLVRHRFGYWKRKLFKEEGQIKFAELPVSLSEQSVPFIRDNVFSTLRLMVDSRFSLEIPDQFSQDTLTKVLQVLQML
;
A
#
# COMPACT_ATOMS: atom_id res chain seq x y z
N MET A 1 -33.72 -1.32 -39.27
CA MET A 1 -34.32 -2.12 -38.18
C MET A 1 -33.26 -3.06 -37.64
N GLU A 2 -32.44 -2.54 -36.74
CA GLU A 2 -31.35 -3.26 -36.07
C GLU A 2 -31.89 -4.16 -34.96
N LYS A 3 -31.36 -5.38 -34.88
CA LYS A 3 -31.23 -6.12 -33.61
C LYS A 3 -29.94 -6.95 -33.65
N ILE A 4 -28.83 -6.31 -33.26
CA ILE A 4 -27.60 -7.01 -32.90
C ILE A 4 -27.84 -7.66 -31.54
N ILE A 5 -27.73 -8.99 -31.51
CA ILE A 5 -27.91 -9.84 -30.35
C ILE A 5 -26.64 -9.75 -29.50
N THR A 6 -26.55 -8.77 -28.60
CA THR A 6 -25.51 -8.76 -27.55
C THR A 6 -26.00 -9.61 -26.40
N ILE A 7 -25.60 -10.88 -26.43
CA ILE A 7 -25.69 -11.81 -25.31
C ILE A 7 -24.75 -11.30 -24.21
N ALA A 8 -25.30 -10.50 -23.29
CA ALA A 8 -24.63 -10.21 -22.03
C ALA A 8 -24.61 -11.52 -21.23
N ASN A 9 -23.43 -12.14 -21.14
CA ASN A 9 -23.15 -13.31 -20.32
C ASN A 9 -23.48 -12.97 -18.86
N ARG A 10 -24.71 -13.26 -18.45
CA ARG A 10 -25.19 -13.17 -17.08
C ARG A 10 -24.56 -14.31 -16.29
N GLN A 11 -23.36 -14.11 -15.78
CA GLN A 11 -22.85 -14.95 -14.70
C GLN A 11 -23.65 -14.57 -13.45
N GLU A 12 -24.72 -15.31 -13.20
CA GLU A 12 -25.51 -15.22 -11.98
C GLU A 12 -24.56 -15.29 -10.78
N SER A 13 -24.58 -14.23 -9.96
CA SER A 13 -24.02 -14.34 -8.62
C SER A 13 -24.75 -15.50 -7.93
N PRO A 14 -24.04 -16.46 -7.29
CA PRO A 14 -24.66 -17.64 -6.73
C PRO A 14 -25.75 -17.23 -5.74
N ALA A 15 -26.98 -17.66 -6.03
CA ALA A 15 -28.09 -17.59 -5.10
C ALA A 15 -27.78 -18.54 -3.94
N SER A 16 -27.79 -17.99 -2.72
CA SER A 16 -27.51 -18.64 -1.42
C SER A 16 -26.05 -19.06 -1.19
N GLY A 17 -25.35 -18.25 -0.39
CA GLY A 17 -23.97 -18.46 0.05
C GLY A 17 -23.01 -17.43 -0.54
N ASP A 18 -22.05 -16.95 0.26
CA ASP A 18 -20.98 -16.11 -0.27
C ASP A 18 -20.24 -16.88 -1.39
N PRO A 19 -19.98 -16.25 -2.56
CA PRO A 19 -19.34 -16.96 -3.67
C PRO A 19 -18.00 -17.56 -3.22
N PRO A 20 -17.68 -18.78 -3.69
CA PRO A 20 -16.50 -19.50 -3.23
C PRO A 20 -15.22 -18.72 -3.55
N ARG A 21 -14.18 -18.89 -2.74
CA ARG A 21 -12.86 -18.26 -2.91
C ARG A 21 -12.34 -18.34 -4.36
N GLN A 22 -12.53 -19.48 -5.02
CA GLN A 22 -12.10 -19.75 -6.40
C GLN A 22 -12.76 -18.82 -7.43
N PHE A 23 -14.02 -18.42 -7.20
CA PHE A 23 -14.73 -17.46 -8.05
C PHE A 23 -13.99 -16.11 -8.07
N TYR A 24 -13.65 -15.60 -6.90
CA TYR A 24 -12.93 -14.33 -6.80
C TYR A 24 -11.49 -14.43 -7.31
N GLN A 25 -10.82 -15.57 -7.10
CA GLN A 25 -9.47 -15.79 -7.63
C GLN A 25 -9.45 -15.71 -9.17
N LYS A 26 -10.39 -16.40 -9.84
CA LYS A 26 -10.52 -16.34 -11.31
C LYS A 26 -10.75 -14.90 -11.79
N HIS A 27 -11.64 -14.17 -11.13
CA HIS A 27 -11.89 -12.78 -11.50
C HIS A 27 -10.70 -11.84 -11.26
N LEU A 28 -9.87 -12.09 -10.24
CA LEU A 28 -8.66 -11.29 -9.98
C LEU A 28 -7.57 -11.54 -11.03
N THR A 29 -7.36 -12.80 -11.43
CA THR A 29 -6.42 -13.15 -12.51
C THR A 29 -6.83 -12.50 -13.81
N ASN A 30 -8.12 -12.61 -14.18
CA ASN A 30 -8.65 -11.96 -15.37
C ASN A 30 -8.51 -10.43 -15.28
N TRP A 31 -8.86 -9.82 -14.14
CA TRP A 31 -8.75 -8.37 -13.95
C TRP A 31 -7.32 -7.86 -14.14
N LYS A 32 -6.30 -8.55 -13.59
CA LYS A 32 -4.87 -8.20 -13.74
C LYS A 32 -4.45 -8.08 -15.22
N GLY A 33 -4.98 -8.95 -16.09
CA GLY A 33 -4.64 -8.94 -17.53
C GLY A 33 -5.39 -7.87 -18.35
N THR A 34 -6.42 -7.22 -17.80
CA THR A 34 -7.25 -6.27 -18.56
C THR A 34 -6.74 -4.83 -18.57
N GLY A 35 -5.88 -4.45 -17.61
CA GLY A 35 -5.47 -3.05 -17.41
C GLY A 35 -6.61 -2.11 -16.98
N LEU A 36 -7.82 -2.62 -16.73
CA LEU A 36 -8.98 -1.82 -16.33
C LEU A 36 -8.88 -1.42 -14.86
N SER A 37 -9.50 -0.28 -14.52
CA SER A 37 -9.73 0.06 -13.11
C SER A 37 -10.66 -0.98 -12.45
N GLN A 38 -10.51 -1.18 -11.14
CA GLN A 38 -11.38 -2.11 -10.39
C GLN A 38 -12.87 -1.78 -10.56
N ALA A 39 -13.24 -0.49 -10.57
CA ALA A 39 -14.62 -0.06 -10.72
C ALA A 39 -15.18 -0.44 -12.10
N GLU A 40 -14.38 -0.21 -13.16
CA GLU A 40 -14.79 -0.55 -14.52
C GLU A 40 -14.89 -2.06 -14.74
N TYR A 41 -13.94 -2.82 -14.20
CA TYR A 41 -14.01 -4.28 -14.25
C TYR A 41 -15.22 -4.84 -13.50
N CYS A 42 -15.52 -4.31 -12.30
CA CYS A 42 -16.70 -4.72 -11.54
C CYS A 42 -18.00 -4.40 -12.29
N ARG A 43 -18.09 -3.23 -12.94
CA ARG A 43 -19.24 -2.82 -13.75
C ARG A 43 -19.47 -3.78 -14.93
N ARG A 44 -18.41 -4.12 -15.67
CA ARG A 44 -18.51 -5.02 -16.85
C ARG A 44 -18.83 -6.47 -16.49
N ASN A 45 -18.37 -6.94 -15.33
CA ASN A 45 -18.54 -8.33 -14.90
C ASN A 45 -19.66 -8.51 -13.86
N SER A 46 -20.49 -7.48 -13.63
CA SER A 46 -21.57 -7.49 -12.62
C SER A 46 -21.11 -7.93 -11.23
N LEU A 47 -19.91 -7.50 -10.82
CA LEU A 47 -19.33 -7.85 -9.51
C LEU A 47 -19.63 -6.76 -8.48
N VAL A 48 -19.91 -7.19 -7.26
CA VAL A 48 -20.07 -6.28 -6.12
C VAL A 48 -18.70 -5.74 -5.70
N ARG A 49 -18.49 -4.43 -5.90
CA ARG A 49 -17.18 -3.75 -5.71
C ARG A 49 -16.54 -4.00 -4.34
N HIS A 50 -17.31 -3.92 -3.26
CA HIS A 50 -16.79 -4.09 -1.90
C HIS A 50 -16.34 -5.54 -1.63
N ARG A 51 -17.09 -6.53 -2.14
CA ARG A 51 -16.72 -7.95 -2.01
C ARG A 51 -15.47 -8.26 -2.82
N PHE A 52 -15.41 -7.77 -4.05
CA PHE A 52 -14.22 -7.91 -4.90
C PHE A 52 -12.99 -7.29 -4.23
N GLY A 53 -13.13 -6.11 -3.61
CA GLY A 53 -12.06 -5.47 -2.83
C GLY A 53 -11.62 -6.27 -1.61
N TYR A 54 -12.57 -6.85 -0.86
CA TYR A 54 -12.27 -7.74 0.26
C TYR A 54 -11.44 -8.96 -0.18
N TRP A 55 -11.91 -9.68 -1.20
CA TRP A 55 -11.21 -10.86 -1.70
C TRP A 55 -9.87 -10.53 -2.36
N LYS A 56 -9.76 -9.39 -3.04
CA LYS A 56 -8.48 -8.86 -3.50
C LYS A 56 -7.52 -8.73 -2.33
N ARG A 57 -7.88 -8.04 -1.25
CA ARG A 57 -6.99 -7.89 -0.09
C ARG A 57 -6.64 -9.23 0.56
N LYS A 58 -7.63 -10.09 0.75
CA LYS A 58 -7.46 -11.41 1.38
C LYS A 58 -6.51 -12.31 0.59
N LEU A 59 -6.72 -12.42 -0.73
CA LEU A 59 -5.93 -13.29 -1.60
C LEU A 59 -4.53 -12.74 -1.89
N PHE A 60 -4.37 -11.42 -2.01
CA PHE A 60 -3.04 -10.83 -2.16
C PHE A 60 -2.23 -10.89 -0.87
N LYS A 61 -2.86 -10.92 0.32
CA LYS A 61 -2.15 -11.17 1.58
C LYS A 61 -1.67 -12.62 1.70
N GLU A 62 -2.42 -13.56 1.12
CA GLU A 62 -2.03 -14.98 1.05
C GLU A 62 -0.95 -15.24 -0.02
N GLU A 63 -1.04 -14.60 -1.20
CA GLU A 63 0.01 -14.63 -2.24
C GLU A 63 1.26 -13.85 -1.83
N GLY A 64 1.07 -12.82 -1.01
CA GLY A 64 2.07 -11.87 -0.56
C GLY A 64 2.34 -11.97 0.93
N GLN A 65 2.64 -13.17 1.44
CA GLN A 65 3.73 -13.22 2.41
C GLN A 65 4.94 -12.65 1.68
N ILE A 66 5.11 -11.33 1.77
CA ILE A 66 6.36 -10.65 1.41
C ILE A 66 7.37 -11.27 2.36
N LYS A 67 7.99 -12.35 1.90
CA LYS A 67 9.20 -12.87 2.51
C LYS A 67 10.23 -11.81 2.21
N PHE A 68 10.56 -11.01 3.22
CA PHE A 68 11.76 -10.20 3.17
C PHE A 68 12.90 -11.17 2.92
N ALA A 69 13.36 -11.23 1.68
CA ALA A 69 14.57 -11.94 1.36
C ALA A 69 15.69 -11.07 1.93
N GLU A 70 16.37 -11.57 2.96
CA GLU A 70 17.65 -11.00 3.38
C GLU A 70 18.59 -11.18 2.19
N LEU A 71 18.81 -10.09 1.46
CA LEU A 71 19.81 -10.07 0.40
C LEU A 71 21.17 -10.20 1.10
N PRO A 72 22.02 -11.17 0.77
CA PRO A 72 23.39 -11.18 1.25
C PRO A 72 24.11 -10.03 0.57
N VAL A 73 24.02 -8.84 1.17
CA VAL A 73 24.88 -7.71 0.83
C VAL A 73 26.25 -8.08 1.38
N SER A 74 27.07 -8.68 0.54
CA SER A 74 28.52 -8.64 0.74
C SER A 74 28.91 -7.16 0.71
N LEU A 75 29.15 -6.58 1.88
CA LEU A 75 29.78 -5.27 2.01
C LEU A 75 31.21 -5.41 1.49
N SER A 76 31.40 -5.39 0.17
CA SER A 76 32.72 -5.11 -0.37
C SER A 76 32.98 -3.64 -0.07
N GLU A 77 34.01 -3.37 0.73
CA GLU A 77 34.58 -2.05 1.00
C GLU A 77 35.22 -1.43 -0.26
N GLN A 78 34.59 -1.60 -1.42
CA GLN A 78 34.94 -0.82 -2.59
C GLN A 78 34.32 0.55 -2.39
N SER A 79 35.21 1.51 -2.16
CA SER A 79 34.96 2.93 -2.10
C SER A 79 34.19 3.40 -3.33
N VAL A 80 32.86 3.27 -3.28
CA VAL A 80 31.98 4.20 -3.98
C VAL A 80 32.42 5.60 -3.54
N PRO A 81 32.56 6.57 -4.47
CA PRO A 81 32.50 7.96 -4.08
C PRO A 81 31.12 8.13 -3.49
N PHE A 82 31.04 7.94 -2.18
CA PHE A 82 29.90 8.28 -1.38
C PHE A 82 29.79 9.78 -1.62
N ILE A 83 28.91 10.16 -2.56
CA ILE A 83 28.20 11.41 -2.40
C ILE A 83 27.60 11.22 -1.00
N ARG A 84 28.28 11.78 0.01
CA ARG A 84 27.66 12.00 1.30
C ARG A 84 26.62 13.07 0.98
N ASP A 85 25.53 12.65 0.34
CA ASP A 85 24.25 13.24 0.60
C ASP A 85 24.19 13.21 2.11
N ASN A 86 24.41 14.40 2.65
CA ASN A 86 24.76 14.64 4.02
C ASN A 86 23.75 13.87 4.87
N VAL A 87 24.17 12.71 5.38
CA VAL A 87 23.34 11.88 6.25
C VAL A 87 23.35 12.61 7.57
N PHE A 88 22.59 13.71 7.62
CA PHE A 88 22.28 14.39 8.85
C PHE A 88 21.58 13.35 9.70
N SER A 89 22.24 12.95 10.78
CA SER A 89 21.56 12.20 11.81
C SER A 89 20.47 13.12 12.35
N THR A 90 19.24 12.62 12.40
CA THR A 90 18.11 13.38 12.94
C THR A 90 17.67 12.71 14.22
N LEU A 91 17.65 13.46 15.31
CA LEU A 91 17.05 13.04 16.56
C LEU A 91 15.55 13.33 16.49
N ARG A 92 14.71 12.30 16.67
CA ARG A 92 13.25 12.46 16.72
C ARG A 92 12.76 12.42 18.17
N LEU A 93 12.10 13.49 18.62
CA LEU A 93 11.44 13.58 19.92
C LEU A 93 9.94 13.38 19.75
N MET A 94 9.36 12.48 20.52
CA MET A 94 7.90 12.31 20.61
C MET A 94 7.40 12.94 21.91
N VAL A 95 6.44 13.87 21.80
CA VAL A 95 5.79 14.52 22.95
C VAL A 95 4.34 14.05 23.03
N ASP A 96 3.94 13.47 24.17
CA ASP A 96 2.60 12.97 24.47
C ASP A 96 1.97 12.06 23.40
N SER A 97 2.79 11.37 22.60
CA SER A 97 2.34 10.58 21.44
C SER A 97 1.57 11.36 20.36
N ARG A 98 1.46 12.69 20.49
CA ARG A 98 0.67 13.58 19.61
C ARG A 98 1.55 14.46 18.74
N PHE A 99 2.74 14.81 19.22
CA PHE A 99 3.67 15.66 18.50
C PHE A 99 4.99 14.93 18.25
N SER A 100 5.55 15.12 17.05
CA SER A 100 6.85 14.59 16.65
C SER A 100 7.72 15.74 16.17
N LEU A 101 8.88 15.91 16.78
CA LEU A 101 9.86 16.92 16.41
C LEU A 101 11.12 16.24 15.87
N GLU A 102 11.59 16.65 14.71
CA GLU A 102 12.85 16.18 14.12
C GLU A 102 13.92 17.26 14.27
N ILE A 103 15.05 16.86 14.83
CA ILE A 103 16.20 17.72 15.12
C ILE A 103 17.40 17.21 14.31
N PRO A 104 17.80 17.86 13.22
CA PRO A 104 19.01 17.53 12.47
C PRO A 104 20.30 17.89 13.23
N ASP A 105 21.43 17.30 12.85
CA ASP A 105 22.75 17.57 13.45
C ASP A 105 23.17 19.06 13.44
N GLN A 106 22.66 19.84 12.48
CA GLN A 106 22.94 21.29 12.37
C GLN A 106 21.85 22.17 13.04
N PHE A 107 21.04 21.59 13.92
CA PHE A 107 19.98 22.34 14.56
C PHE A 107 20.54 23.38 15.54
N SER A 108 19.99 24.59 15.49
CA SER A 108 20.39 25.67 16.39
C SER A 108 20.04 25.34 17.83
N GLN A 109 21.03 25.40 18.71
CA GLN A 109 20.87 25.23 20.15
C GLN A 109 19.85 26.24 20.73
N ASP A 110 19.91 27.51 20.31
CA ASP A 110 18.96 28.54 20.77
C ASP A 110 17.51 28.19 20.42
N THR A 111 17.29 27.66 19.21
CA THR A 111 15.96 27.21 18.79
C THR A 111 15.51 26.02 19.62
N LEU A 112 16.40 25.08 19.92
CA LEU A 112 16.08 23.91 20.74
C LEU A 112 15.68 24.32 22.15
N THR A 113 16.43 25.24 22.76
CA THR A 113 16.12 25.78 24.08
C THR A 113 14.74 26.41 24.12
N LYS A 114 14.38 27.22 23.11
CA LYS A 114 13.05 27.83 23.01
C LYS A 114 11.95 26.78 22.87
N VAL A 115 12.16 25.75 22.06
CA VAL A 115 11.19 24.67 21.88
C VAL A 115 10.98 23.91 23.19
N LEU A 116 12.05 23.53 23.88
CA LEU A 116 11.96 22.84 25.18
C LEU A 116 11.26 23.69 26.24
N GLN A 117 11.50 25.00 26.28
CA GLN A 117 10.80 25.91 27.18
C GLN A 117 9.29 25.93 26.92
N VAL A 118 8.86 26.02 25.66
CA VAL A 118 7.43 25.97 25.31
C VAL A 118 6.82 24.63 25.71
N LEU A 119 7.53 23.53 25.47
CA LEU A 119 7.05 22.19 25.84
C LEU A 119 6.95 21.98 27.35
N GLN A 120 7.79 22.64 28.15
CA GLN A 120 7.69 22.62 29.63
C GLN A 120 6.52 23.45 30.18
N MET A 121 5.96 24.36 29.38
CA MET A 121 4.83 25.21 29.77
C MET A 121 3.46 24.62 29.40
N LEU A 122 3.45 23.53 28.62
CA LEU A 122 2.28 22.72 28.30
C LEU A 122 2.06 21.63 29.35
#